data_AF-A0A8J9VBS4-F1
#
_entry.id   AF-A0A8J9VBS4-F1
#
_cell.length_a   1.000
_cell.length_b   1.000
_cell.length_c   1.000
_cell.angle_alpha   90.00
_cell.angle_beta   90.00
_cell.angle_gamma   90.00
#
_symmetry.space_group_name_H-M   'P 1'
#
loop_
_entity.id
_entity.type
_entity.pdbx_description
1 polymer ?
#
loop_
_entity_poly.entity_id
_entity_poly.type
_entity_poly.pdbx_seq_one_letter_code
_entity_poly.pdbx_strand_id
1 'polypeptide(L)'
;MRTYLLLLAVCLAVLAQQTHAATEYHSARIEVKRFIHEVLPLFDHVEFKPIAGKSPVLLFLGQEGDVLEEIDLAPMSTDEISDLLLEKGFYKKESEGDDVPEDVGKGEL
;
A
#
# COMPACT_ATOMS: atom_id res chain seq x y z
N MET A 1 20.70 42.70 -36.55
CA MET A 1 20.10 43.12 -35.26
C MET A 1 18.68 42.61 -35.04
N ARG A 2 17.79 42.57 -36.05
CA ARG A 2 16.41 42.05 -35.92
C ARG A 2 16.31 40.54 -35.60
N THR A 3 17.28 39.73 -36.04
CA THR A 3 17.29 38.27 -35.82
C THR A 3 17.59 37.86 -34.37
N TYR A 4 18.50 38.56 -33.69
CA TYR A 4 18.78 38.35 -32.26
C TYR A 4 17.57 38.68 -31.38
N LEU A 5 16.79 39.69 -31.78
CA LEU A 5 15.60 40.13 -31.06
C LEU A 5 14.47 39.09 -31.19
N LEU A 6 14.36 38.44 -32.35
CA LEU A 6 13.44 37.32 -32.56
C LEU A 6 13.86 36.06 -31.80
N LEU A 7 15.16 35.73 -31.79
CA LEU A 7 15.68 34.60 -31.01
C LEU A 7 15.47 34.77 -29.50
N LEU A 8 15.67 35.99 -28.98
CA LEU A 8 15.47 36.30 -27.56
C LEU A 8 13.98 36.27 -27.18
N ALA A 9 13.10 36.73 -28.07
CA ALA A 9 11.65 36.63 -27.88
C ALA A 9 11.15 35.17 -27.91
N VAL A 10 11.68 34.33 -28.80
CA VAL A 10 11.38 32.89 -28.81
C VAL A 10 11.89 32.22 -27.54
N CYS A 11 13.07 32.59 -27.05
CA CYS A 11 13.65 32.05 -25.82
C CYS A 11 12.79 32.39 -24.58
N LEU A 12 12.30 33.64 -24.47
CA LEU A 12 11.38 34.03 -23.40
C LEU A 12 10.03 33.30 -23.49
N ALA A 13 9.52 33.07 -24.69
CA ALA A 13 8.28 32.32 -24.89
C ALA A 13 8.43 30.83 -24.48
N VAL A 14 9.56 30.21 -24.77
CA VAL A 14 9.85 28.81 -24.39
C VAL A 14 10.04 28.68 -22.87
N LEU A 15 10.70 29.64 -22.22
CA LEU A 15 10.85 29.65 -20.75
C LEU A 15 9.51 29.80 -20.01
N ALA A 16 8.53 30.48 -20.60
CA ALA A 16 7.19 30.63 -20.00
C ALA A 16 6.33 29.35 -20.09
N GLN A 17 6.67 28.40 -20.96
CA GLN A 17 5.88 27.18 -21.17
C GLN A 17 6.25 26.02 -20.22
N GLN A 18 7.30 26.14 -19.43
CA GLN A 18 7.72 25.11 -18.47
C GLN A 18 7.10 25.31 -17.08
N THR A 19 5.79 25.58 -16.99
CA THR A 19 5.06 25.38 -15.73
C THR A 19 4.44 23.99 -15.80
N HIS A 20 5.18 23.00 -15.30
CA HIS A 20 4.56 21.73 -14.94
C HIS A 20 3.52 22.04 -13.88
N ALA A 21 2.25 21.98 -14.24
CA ALA A 21 1.15 22.12 -13.30
C ALA A 21 1.38 21.09 -12.19
N ALA A 22 1.71 21.58 -10.99
CA ALA A 22 1.73 20.76 -9.79
C ALA A 22 0.32 20.16 -9.65
N THR A 23 0.24 18.84 -9.73
CA THR A 23 -1.02 18.13 -9.58
C THR A 23 -1.46 18.32 -8.12
N GLU A 24 -2.48 19.15 -7.91
CA GLU A 24 -3.01 19.44 -6.58
C GLU A 24 -3.92 18.28 -6.15
N TYR A 25 -3.43 17.42 -5.26
CA TYR A 25 -4.22 16.32 -4.70
C TYR A 25 -5.17 16.85 -3.62
N HIS A 26 -6.48 16.68 -3.79
CA HIS A 26 -7.51 17.19 -2.86
C HIS A 26 -7.92 16.17 -1.77
N SER A 27 -7.69 14.87 -1.97
CA SER A 27 -7.89 13.79 -0.98
C SER A 27 -7.33 12.47 -1.52
N ALA A 28 -6.63 11.71 -0.68
CA ALA A 28 -6.19 10.33 -0.98
C ALA A 28 -7.14 9.32 -0.34
N ARG A 29 -7.33 8.15 -0.98
CA ARG A 29 -8.27 7.09 -0.55
C ARG A 29 -7.47 5.91 0.01
N ILE A 30 -7.85 5.44 1.20
CA ILE A 30 -7.15 4.37 1.92
C ILE A 30 -7.39 3.03 1.23
N GLU A 31 -6.39 2.50 0.54
CA GLU A 31 -6.41 1.14 -0.01
C GLU A 31 -6.48 0.08 1.09
N VAL A 32 -5.90 0.35 2.26
CA VAL A 32 -5.99 -0.50 3.45
C VAL A 32 -7.44 -0.80 3.87
N LYS A 33 -8.40 0.11 3.62
CA LYS A 33 -9.81 -0.13 3.93
C LYS A 33 -10.39 -1.26 3.07
N ARG A 34 -10.01 -1.31 1.80
CA ARG A 34 -10.41 -2.39 0.90
C ARG A 34 -9.80 -3.71 1.37
N PHE A 35 -8.51 -3.70 1.69
CA PHE A 35 -7.84 -4.86 2.26
C PHE A 35 -8.58 -5.40 3.50
N ILE A 36 -8.89 -4.55 4.49
CA ILE A 36 -9.57 -4.95 5.73
C ILE A 36 -10.94 -5.60 5.48
N HIS A 37 -11.73 -5.11 4.53
CA HIS A 37 -13.11 -5.57 4.33
C HIS A 37 -13.26 -6.69 3.29
N GLU A 38 -12.43 -6.71 2.25
CA GLU A 38 -12.59 -7.64 1.12
C GLU A 38 -11.55 -8.77 1.13
N VAL A 39 -10.37 -8.51 1.68
CA VAL A 39 -9.22 -9.41 1.51
C VAL A 39 -8.80 -10.06 2.82
N LEU A 40 -8.75 -9.31 3.91
CA LEU A 40 -8.40 -9.79 5.23
C LEU A 40 -9.24 -10.99 5.68
N PRO A 41 -10.58 -11.05 5.45
CA PRO A 41 -11.38 -12.22 5.84
C PRO A 41 -10.96 -13.53 5.15
N LEU A 42 -10.22 -13.45 4.03
CA LEU A 42 -9.69 -14.60 3.32
C LEU A 42 -8.36 -15.10 3.92
N PHE A 43 -7.70 -14.32 4.77
CA PHE A 43 -6.47 -14.71 5.44
C PHE A 43 -6.77 -15.26 6.83
N ASP A 44 -6.17 -16.42 7.14
CA ASP A 44 -6.28 -16.99 8.49
C ASP A 44 -5.25 -16.37 9.44
N HIS A 45 -5.55 -16.36 10.74
CA HIS A 45 -4.66 -15.85 11.79
C HIS A 45 -4.20 -14.39 11.64
N VAL A 46 -4.92 -13.56 10.85
CA VAL A 46 -4.69 -12.11 10.77
C VAL A 46 -5.85 -11.37 11.42
N GLU A 47 -5.56 -10.53 12.41
CA GLU A 47 -6.55 -9.73 13.14
C GLU A 47 -6.38 -8.24 12.83
N PHE A 48 -7.49 -7.54 12.56
CA PHE A 48 -7.49 -6.08 12.43
C PHE A 48 -7.95 -5.39 13.71
N LYS A 49 -7.10 -4.50 14.25
CA LYS A 49 -7.42 -3.63 15.40
C LYS A 49 -7.37 -2.16 15.00
N PRO A 50 -8.52 -1.46 14.94
CA PRO A 50 -8.53 -0.04 14.61
C PRO A 50 -7.98 0.79 15.78
N ILE A 51 -6.97 1.61 15.52
CA ILE A 51 -6.44 2.59 16.47
C ILE A 51 -6.67 3.99 15.90
N ALA A 52 -7.52 4.78 16.56
CA ALA A 52 -7.87 6.12 16.10
C ALA A 52 -6.64 7.05 16.06
N GLY A 53 -6.46 7.78 14.96
CA GLY A 53 -5.44 8.80 14.81
C GLY A 53 -4.01 8.28 14.60
N LYS A 54 -3.82 6.98 14.37
CA LYS A 54 -2.52 6.40 13.98
C LYS A 54 -2.53 5.92 12.53
N SER A 55 -1.35 5.93 11.90
CA SER A 55 -1.14 5.26 10.63
C SER A 55 -1.35 3.74 10.78
N PRO A 56 -1.88 3.06 9.74
CA PRO A 56 -2.04 1.62 9.76
C PRO A 56 -0.67 0.93 9.74
N VAL A 57 -0.47 -0.01 10.64
CA VAL A 57 0.75 -0.83 10.72
C VAL A 57 0.36 -2.30 10.75
N LEU A 58 1.20 -3.15 10.15
CA LEU A 58 1.12 -4.59 10.24
C LEU A 58 2.16 -5.08 11.23
N LEU A 59 1.73 -5.89 12.19
CA LEU A 59 2.60 -6.50 13.20
C LEU A 59 2.61 -8.01 12.99
N PHE A 60 3.79 -8.57 12.74
CA PHE A 60 3.99 -10.02 12.77
C PHE A 60 4.34 -10.43 14.19
N LEU A 61 3.52 -11.30 14.76
CA LEU A 61 3.65 -11.76 16.14
C LEU A 61 4.27 -13.15 16.18
N GLY A 62 5.18 -13.38 17.11
CA GLY A 62 5.72 -14.69 17.45
C GLY A 62 4.73 -15.53 18.25
N GLN A 63 5.11 -16.78 18.56
CA GLN A 63 4.24 -17.71 19.30
C GLN A 63 3.88 -17.22 20.70
N GLU A 64 4.75 -16.42 21.33
CA GLU A 64 4.50 -15.85 22.67
C GLU A 64 3.74 -14.51 22.60
N GLY A 65 3.39 -14.04 21.39
CA GLY A 65 2.72 -12.76 21.16
C GLY A 65 3.67 -11.55 21.15
N ASP A 66 4.98 -11.78 21.10
CA ASP A 66 6.00 -10.77 20.92
C ASP A 66 5.99 -10.25 19.47
N VAL A 67 6.23 -8.95 19.28
CA VAL A 67 6.30 -8.34 17.94
C VAL A 67 7.67 -8.67 17.34
N LEU A 68 7.68 -9.48 16.30
CA LEU A 68 8.89 -9.84 15.57
C LEU A 68 9.21 -8.82 14.47
N GLU A 69 8.18 -8.25 13.85
CA GLU A 69 8.34 -7.30 12.75
C GLU A 69 7.14 -6.33 12.70
N GLU A 70 7.43 -5.06 12.40
CA GLU A 70 6.44 -3.99 12.23
C GLU A 70 6.66 -3.33 10.86
N ILE A 71 5.59 -3.26 10.05
CA ILE A 71 5.61 -2.68 8.70
C ILE A 71 4.54 -1.59 8.59
N ASP A 72 4.94 -0.42 8.10
CA ASP A 72 4.00 0.67 7.79
C ASP A 72 3.20 0.33 6.53
N LEU A 73 1.87 0.28 6.66
CA LEU A 73 0.96 -0.02 5.55
C LEU A 73 0.52 1.23 4.79
N ALA A 74 0.80 2.44 5.30
CA ALA A 74 0.41 3.68 4.64
C ALA A 74 0.91 3.81 3.18
N PRO A 75 2.12 3.36 2.80
CA PRO A 75 2.58 3.44 1.41
C PRO A 75 2.20 2.22 0.54
N MET A 76 1.57 1.19 1.11
CA MET A 76 1.34 -0.09 0.43
C MET A 76 -0.06 -0.19 -0.16
N SER A 77 -0.15 -0.85 -1.31
CA SER A 77 -1.39 -1.23 -1.96
C SER A 77 -2.00 -2.51 -1.39
N THR A 78 -3.27 -2.77 -1.69
CA THR A 78 -3.95 -4.01 -1.25
C THR A 78 -3.26 -5.28 -1.75
N ASP A 79 -2.74 -5.25 -2.98
CA ASP A 79 -2.09 -6.40 -3.60
C ASP A 79 -0.71 -6.63 -2.96
N GLU A 80 0.07 -5.57 -2.74
CA GLU A 80 1.37 -5.65 -2.03
C GLU A 80 1.22 -6.19 -0.60
N ILE A 81 0.16 -5.79 0.12
CA ILE A 81 -0.12 -6.33 1.46
C ILE A 81 -0.46 -7.82 1.38
N SER A 82 -1.24 -8.22 0.37
CA SER A 82 -1.61 -9.62 0.17
C SER A 82 -0.40 -10.49 -0.16
N ASP A 83 0.44 -10.02 -1.08
CA ASP A 83 1.65 -10.71 -1.50
C ASP A 83 2.64 -10.85 -0.35
N LEU A 84 2.79 -9.81 0.48
CA LEU A 84 3.61 -9.85 1.70
C LEU A 84 3.13 -10.94 2.66
N LEU A 85 1.83 -11.06 2.89
CA LEU A 85 1.27 -12.10 3.77
C LEU A 85 1.54 -13.50 3.20
N LEU A 86 1.35 -13.70 1.89
CA LEU A 86 1.65 -14.97 1.22
C LEU A 86 3.14 -15.32 1.32
N GLU A 87 4.04 -14.36 1.13
CA GLU A 87 5.49 -14.55 1.27
C GLU A 87 5.89 -14.99 2.68
N LYS A 88 5.21 -14.45 3.70
CA LYS A 88 5.40 -14.82 5.11
C LYS A 88 4.74 -16.15 5.49
N GLY A 89 4.11 -16.84 4.53
CA GLY A 89 3.52 -18.16 4.73
C GLY A 89 2.07 -18.14 5.23
N PHE A 90 1.39 -16.99 5.20
CA PHE A 90 -0.04 -16.95 5.51
C PHE A 90 -0.84 -17.54 4.35
N TYR A 91 -1.86 -18.30 4.70
CA TYR A 91 -2.76 -18.90 3.72
C TYR A 91 -3.90 -17.95 3.37
N LYS A 92 -4.17 -17.81 2.06
CA LYS A 92 -5.33 -17.11 1.52
C LYS A 92 -6.34 -18.11 0.97
N LYS A 93 -7.57 -18.05 1.49
CA LYS A 93 -8.72 -18.84 1.03
C LYS A 93 -9.26 -18.31 -0.29
N GLU A 94 -9.91 -19.17 -1.06
CA GLU A 94 -10.62 -18.76 -2.28
C GLU A 94 -11.94 -18.04 -1.95
N SER A 95 -12.63 -18.45 -0.88
CA SER A 95 -13.87 -17.82 -0.42
C SER A 95 -14.02 -17.80 1.11
N GLU A 96 -14.85 -16.86 1.59
CA GLU A 96 -15.26 -16.78 2.99
C GLU A 96 -16.13 -17.99 3.34
N GLY A 97 -15.53 -19.04 3.88
CA GLY A 97 -16.22 -20.27 4.28
C GLY A 97 -15.51 -21.56 3.88
N ASP A 98 -14.44 -21.48 3.08
CA ASP A 98 -13.64 -22.66 2.75
C ASP A 98 -12.85 -23.16 3.97
N ASP A 99 -12.85 -24.48 4.13
CA ASP A 99 -12.03 -25.19 5.11
C ASP A 99 -10.55 -25.03 4.72
N VAL A 100 -9.73 -24.62 5.69
CA VAL A 100 -8.27 -24.55 5.51
C VAL A 100 -7.75 -25.99 5.43
N PRO A 101 -7.00 -26.38 4.38
CA PRO A 101 -6.41 -27.71 4.35
C PRO A 101 -5.49 -27.91 5.56
N GLU A 102 -5.62 -29.04 6.26
CA GLU A 102 -4.87 -29.35 7.49
C GLU A 102 -3.35 -29.32 7.30
N ASP A 103 -2.89 -29.42 6.04
CA ASP A 103 -1.49 -29.45 5.63
C ASP A 103 -0.89 -28.07 5.33
N VAL A 104 -1.70 -26.99 5.31
CA VAL A 104 -1.14 -25.64 5.16
C VAL A 104 -0.62 -25.21 6.52
N GLY A 105 0.69 -25.39 6.68
CA GLY A 105 1.42 -25.12 7.91
C GLY A 105 1.00 -23.79 8.52
N LYS A 106 0.64 -23.83 9.81
CA LYS A 106 0.56 -22.64 10.66
C LYS A 106 1.87 -21.90 10.46
N GLY A 107 1.86 -20.72 9.80
CA GLY A 107 3.06 -20.01 9.36
C GLY A 107 4.24 -20.28 10.28
N GLU A 108 5.10 -21.22 9.87
CA GLU A 108 6.20 -21.67 10.71
C GLU A 108 7.26 -20.58 10.63
N LEU A 109 7.39 -19.83 11.73
CA LEU A 109 8.59 -19.06 12.07
C LEU A 109 9.51 -19.92 12.91
#